data_AF-A0A7W1LD76-F1
#
_entry.id   AF-A0A7W1LD76-F1
#
_cell.length_a   1.000
_cell.length_b   1.000
_cell.length_c   1.000
_cell.angle_alpha   90.00
_cell.angle_beta   90.00
_cell.angle_gamma   90.00
#
_symmetry.space_group_name_H-M   'P 1'
#
loop_
_entity.id
_entity.type
_entity.pdbx_description
1 polymer ?
#
loop_
_entity_poly.entity_id
_entity_poly.type
_entity_poly.pdbx_seq_one_letter_code
_entity_poly.pdbx_strand_id
1 'polypeptide(L)' 'MNAEQILEQFRQTDALLEGHFILSSGLHSPQYLQCALALQYPSDAAKFGKAIAEQFTN' A
#
# COMPACT_ATOMS: atom_id res chain seq x y z
N MET A 1 -10.27 2.22 7.73
CA MET A 1 -9.88 0.93 7.11
C MET A 1 -9.02 0.17 8.12
N ASN A 2 -9.19 -1.15 8.26
CA ASN A 2 -8.27 -1.96 9.07
C ASN A 2 -7.10 -2.49 8.21
N ALA A 3 -6.09 -3.09 8.84
CA ALA A 3 -4.89 -3.57 8.16
C ALA A 3 -5.19 -4.64 7.08
N GLU A 4 -6.14 -5.55 7.34
CA GLU A 4 -6.54 -6.59 6.38
C GLU A 4 -7.15 -6.00 5.11
N GLN A 5 -8.05 -5.02 5.26
CA GLN A 5 -8.67 -4.31 4.14
C GLN A 5 -7.66 -3.56 3.28
N ILE A 6 -6.61 -3.00 3.92
CA ILE A 6 -5.53 -2.30 3.22
C ILE A 6 -4.69 -3.29 2.40
N LEU A 7 -4.29 -4.41 3.00
CA LEU A 7 -3.54 -5.46 2.29
C LEU A 7 -4.33 -6.05 1.13
N GLU A 8 -5.64 -6.20 1.30
CA GLU A 8 -6.51 -6.67 0.22
C GLU A 8 -6.61 -5.68 -0.93
N GLN A 9 -6.75 -4.38 -0.63
CA GLN A 9 -6.70 -3.36 -1.68
C GLN A 9 -5.35 -3.35 -2.42
N PHE A 10 -4.23 -3.54 -1.74
CA PHE A 10 -2.93 -3.63 -2.41
C PHE A 10 -2.81 -4.85 -3.32
N ARG A 11 -3.40 -5.99 -2.94
CA ARG A 11 -3.48 -7.16 -3.83
C ARG A 11 -4.38 -6.92 -5.03
N GLN A 12 -5.56 -6.31 -4.82
CA GLN A 12 -6.51 -6.01 -5.90
C GLN A 12 -6.01 -4.99 -6.92
N THR A 13 -5.07 -4.13 -6.52
CA THR A 13 -4.45 -3.12 -7.38
C THR A 13 -3.12 -3.58 -7.98
N ASP A 14 -2.73 -4.84 -7.77
CA ASP A 14 -1.42 -5.38 -8.10
C ASP A 14 -0.25 -4.55 -7.52
N ALA A 15 -0.53 -3.75 -6.50
CA ALA A 15 0.46 -2.90 -5.85
C ALA A 15 1.38 -3.69 -4.92
N LEU A 16 0.91 -4.81 -4.35
CA LEU A 16 1.76 -5.71 -3.58
C LEU A 16 2.35 -6.78 -4.50
N LEU A 17 3.64 -6.65 -4.79
CA LEU A 17 4.38 -7.64 -5.56
C LEU A 17 5.00 -8.69 -4.66
N GLU A 18 5.04 -9.93 -5.14
CA GLU A 18 5.70 -11.07 -4.50
C GLU A 18 6.85 -11.59 -5.39
N GLY A 19 8.00 -11.88 -4.80
CA GLY A 19 9.21 -12.26 -5.53
C GLY A 19 10.46 -12.16 -4.67
N HIS A 20 11.59 -11.75 -5.25
CA HIS A 20 12.81 -11.43 -4.50
C HIS A 20 13.26 -10.03 -4.91
N PHE A 21 13.08 -9.07 -4.00
CA PHE A 21 13.43 -7.68 -4.21
C PHE A 21 14.60 -7.26 -3.32
N ILE A 22 15.47 -6.40 -3.85
CA ILE A 22 16.45 -5.65 -3.07
C ILE A 22 15.86 -4.25 -2.87
N LEU A 23 15.59 -3.89 -1.62
CA LEU A 23 15.02 -2.59 -1.27
C LEU A 23 16.06 -1.48 -1.40
N SER A 24 15.62 -0.22 -1.38
CA SER A 24 16.51 0.95 -1.40
C SER A 24 17.48 1.00 -0.21
N SER A 25 17.17 0.30 0.89
CA SER A 25 18.06 0.11 2.04
C SER A 25 19.16 -0.94 1.82
N GLY A 26 19.13 -1.69 0.71
CA GLY A 26 19.99 -2.85 0.45
C GLY A 26 19.47 -4.15 1.09
N LEU A 27 18.39 -4.10 1.87
CA LEU A 27 17.78 -5.30 2.46
C LEU A 27 17.02 -6.12 1.41
N HIS A 28 17.03 -7.44 1.58
CA HIS A 28 16.27 -8.35 0.75
C HIS A 28 14.87 -8.51 1.33
N SER A 29 13.85 -8.50 0.47
CA SER A 29 12.46 -8.69 0.84
C SER A 29 11.74 -9.62 -0.14
N PRO A 30 10.89 -10.54 0.33
CA PRO A 30 10.03 -11.34 -0.55
C PRO A 30 8.88 -10.52 -1.15
N GLN A 31 8.65 -9.30 -0.64
CA GLN A 31 7.53 -8.45 -1.01
C GLN A 31 8.00 -7.03 -1.32
N TYR A 32 7.34 -6.38 -2.28
CA TYR A 32 7.55 -4.98 -2.59
C TYR A 32 6.23 -4.26 -2.85
N LEU A 33 6.02 -3.11 -2.21
CA LEU A 33 4.82 -2.30 -2.39
C LEU A 33 5.08 -1.18 -3.40
N GLN A 34 4.40 -1.25 -4.54
CA GLN A 34 4.37 -0.18 -5.54
C GLN A 34 3.29 0.85 -5.20
N CYS A 35 3.66 1.89 -4.44
CA CYS A 35 2.73 2.96 -4.06
C CYS A 35 2.10 3.67 -5.27
N ALA A 36 2.80 3.74 -6.41
CA ALA A 36 2.27 4.33 -7.63
C ALA A 36 1.01 3.58 -8.13
N LEU A 37 1.02 2.25 -8.09
CA LEU A 37 -0.14 1.41 -8.47
C LEU A 37 -1.26 1.52 -7.43
N ALA A 38 -0.92 1.51 -6.14
CA ALA A 38 -1.91 1.67 -5.07
C ALA A 38 -2.67 3.00 -5.14
N LEU A 39 -2.03 4.05 -5.67
CA LEU A 39 -2.56 5.41 -5.71
C LEU A 39 -2.99 5.86 -7.12
N GLN A 40 -2.95 4.97 -8.11
CA GLN A 40 -3.21 5.34 -9.51
C GLN A 40 -4.64 5.84 -9.76
N TYR A 41 -5.60 5.39 -8.93
CA TYR A 41 -6.99 5.80 -8.99
C TYR A 41 -7.28 6.86 -7.93
N PRO A 42 -7.82 8.04 -8.29
CA PRO A 42 -8.13 9.11 -7.34
C PRO A 42 -9.03 8.68 -6.18
N SER A 43 -9.97 7.76 -6.44
CA SER A 43 -10.84 7.20 -5.41
C SER A 43 -10.09 6.41 -4.35
N ASP A 44 -9.07 5.64 -4.75
CA ASP A 44 -8.28 4.84 -3.81
C ASP A 44 -7.31 5.74 -3.05
N ALA A 45 -6.67 6.70 -3.73
CA ALA A 45 -5.86 7.73 -3.07
C ALA A 45 -6.67 8.50 -1.99
N ALA A 46 -7.93 8.86 -2.28
CA ALA A 46 -8.80 9.51 -1.31
C ALA A 46 -9.15 8.61 -0.12
N LYS A 47 -9.42 7.31 -0.34
CA LYS A 47 -9.67 6.34 0.75
C LYS A 47 -8.46 6.20 1.66
N PHE A 48 -7.27 6.01 1.08
CA PHE A 48 -6.03 5.90 1.85
C PHE A 48 -5.74 7.19 2.63
N GLY A 49 -5.87 8.36 1.99
CA GLY A 49 -5.69 9.65 2.64
C GLY A 49 -6.64 9.84 3.83
N LYS A 50 -7.92 9.49 3.68
CA LYS A 50 -8.89 9.52 4.78
C LYS A 50 -8.51 8.56 5.91
N ALA A 51 -8.14 7.33 5.58
CA ALA A 51 -7.75 6.33 6.57
C ALA A 51 -6.50 6.75 7.38
N ILE A 52 -5.55 7.45 6.74
CA ILE A 52 -4.39 8.05 7.42
C ILE A 52 -4.85 9.17 8.35
N ALA A 53 -5.67 10.11 7.86
CA ALA A 53 -6.14 11.24 8.65
C ALA A 53 -6.92 10.81 9.91
N GLU A 54 -7.72 9.75 9.81
CA GLU A 54 -8.45 9.17 10.94
C GLU A 54 -7.54 8.73 12.10
N GLN A 55 -6.27 8.37 11.84
CA GLN A 55 -5.30 8.01 12.88
C GLN A 55 -4.80 9.21 13.70
N PHE A 56 -5.08 10.44 13.26
CA PHE A 56 -4.61 11.68 13.89
C PHE A 56 -5.75 12.55 14.43
N THR A 57 -7.00 12.10 14.31
CA THR A 57 -8.14 12.73 14.98
C THR A 57 -8.25 12.25 16.43
N ASN A 58 -8.24 13.21 17.37
CA ASN A 58 -8.46 12.99 18.80
C ASN A 58 -9.90 12.59 19.12
#